data_AF-A0A8S2PKQ2-F1
#
_entry.id   AF-A0A8S2PKQ2-F1
#
_cell.length_a   1.000
_cell.length_b   1.000
_cell.length_c   1.000
_cell.angle_alpha   90.00
_cell.angle_beta   90.00
_cell.angle_gamma   90.00
#
_symmetry.space_group_name_H-M   'P 1'
#
loop_
_entity.id
_entity.type
_entity.pdbx_description
1 polymer ?
#
loop_
_entity_poly.entity_id
_entity_poly.type
_entity_poly.pdbx_seq_one_letter_code
_entity_poly.pdbx_strand_id
1 'polypeptide(L)'
;MTNPNAMYTELGPNGEILYQSERIPADITSAFTKQPGKQDSMGSTCTQKTSDQYKTFDLPGRFDNPGWWDGYSKKAVNPLYTTTSMDYGAEKPNIHTMPTVYRTQSSQFTEDSTHPLTKQNAMIVVNNKLYIYLFYIGLQHSLLLYILLLPSIIY
;
A
#
# COMPACT_ATOMS: atom_id res chain seq x y z
N MET A 1 -9.96 56.69 22.94
CA MET A 1 -9.45 55.94 24.11
C MET A 1 -10.45 54.84 24.40
N THR A 2 -10.18 53.61 23.98
CA THR A 2 -11.11 52.48 24.05
C THR A 2 -10.79 51.68 25.31
N ASN A 3 -11.79 51.45 26.17
CA ASN A 3 -11.68 50.72 27.43
C ASN A 3 -11.23 49.26 27.18
N PRO A 4 -10.13 48.76 27.78
CA PRO A 4 -9.63 47.40 27.55
C PRO A 4 -10.50 46.29 28.19
N ASN A 5 -11.45 46.62 29.05
CA ASN A 5 -12.26 45.66 29.81
C ASN A 5 -13.75 45.66 29.42
N ALA A 6 -14.06 45.76 28.12
CA ALA A 6 -15.45 45.59 27.66
C ALA A 6 -15.86 44.11 27.74
N MET A 7 -16.46 43.72 28.87
CA MET A 7 -17.18 42.46 29.09
C MET A 7 -18.36 42.36 28.12
N TYR A 8 -18.51 41.23 27.43
CA TYR A 8 -19.73 40.95 26.68
C TYR A 8 -20.67 40.13 27.57
N THR A 9 -21.91 40.60 27.70
CA THR A 9 -22.95 39.95 28.50
C THR A 9 -24.15 39.73 27.59
N GLU A 10 -24.51 38.48 27.36
CA GLU A 10 -25.79 38.15 26.70
C GLU A 10 -26.87 38.00 27.76
N LEU A 11 -27.91 38.85 27.67
CA LEU A 11 -29.06 38.85 28.56
C LEU A 11 -30.18 38.01 27.94
N GLY A 12 -30.75 37.11 28.73
CA GLY A 12 -31.96 36.38 28.36
C GLY A 12 -33.20 37.30 28.31
N PRO A 13 -34.34 36.81 27.79
CA PRO A 13 -35.57 37.61 27.62
C PRO A 13 -36.15 38.18 28.93
N ASN A 14 -35.75 37.64 30.08
CA ASN A 14 -36.13 38.13 31.42
C ASN A 14 -35.01 38.92 32.13
N GLY A 15 -33.93 39.27 31.42
CA GLY A 15 -32.79 40.00 31.98
C GLY A 15 -31.79 39.17 32.78
N GLU A 16 -31.89 37.83 32.74
CA GLU A 16 -30.92 36.94 33.40
C GLU A 16 -29.63 36.80 32.56
N ILE A 17 -28.48 36.78 33.24
CA ILE A 17 -27.17 36.57 32.60
C ILE A 17 -27.03 35.09 32.26
N LEU A 18 -27.07 34.75 30.98
CA LEU A 18 -26.97 33.36 30.52
C LEU A 18 -25.52 32.93 30.27
N TYR A 19 -24.64 33.87 29.94
CA TYR A 19 -23.22 33.61 29.69
C TYR A 19 -22.40 34.88 29.90
N GLN A 20 -21.25 34.73 30.57
CA GLN A 20 -20.30 35.82 30.83
C GLN A 20 -18.90 35.31 30.46
N SER A 21 -18.23 35.96 29.51
CA SER A 21 -16.84 35.62 29.19
C SER A 21 -16.01 36.86 28.88
N GLU A 22 -14.73 36.78 29.22
CA GLU A 22 -13.73 37.78 28.85
C GLU A 22 -13.35 37.57 27.38
N ARG A 23 -13.16 38.66 26.63
CA ARG A 23 -12.52 38.55 25.31
C ARG A 23 -11.15 37.91 25.51
N ILE A 24 -10.88 36.84 24.79
CA ILE A 24 -9.52 36.33 24.56
C ILE A 24 -8.67 37.51 24.04
N PRO A 25 -7.67 38.02 24.79
CA PRO A 25 -6.82 39.11 24.32
C PRO A 25 -6.25 38.79 22.94
N ALA A 26 -6.28 39.76 22.02
CA ALA A 26 -5.85 39.54 20.62
C ALA A 26 -4.41 38.95 20.49
N ASP A 27 -3.58 39.09 21.53
CA ASP A 27 -2.24 38.50 21.60
C ASP A 27 -2.22 36.97 21.66
N ILE A 28 -3.21 36.29 22.26
CA ILE A 28 -3.22 34.82 22.30
C ILE A 28 -3.62 34.19 20.96
N THR A 29 -4.26 34.93 20.06
CA THR A 29 -4.48 34.48 18.68
C THR A 29 -3.16 34.33 17.92
N SER A 30 -2.13 35.10 18.28
CA SER A 30 -0.78 34.94 17.71
C SER A 30 0.00 33.75 18.28
N ALA A 31 -0.37 33.29 19.47
CA ALA A 31 0.26 32.15 20.14
C ALA A 31 -0.29 30.79 19.67
N PHE A 32 -1.53 30.73 19.18
CA PHE A 32 -2.17 29.48 18.75
C PHE A 32 -1.86 29.04 17.29
N THR A 33 -1.15 29.86 16.52
CA THR A 33 -0.55 29.42 15.23
C THR A 33 0.94 29.13 15.34
N LYS A 34 1.48 28.98 16.55
CA LYS A 34 2.85 28.49 16.72
C LYS A 34 2.86 26.97 16.67
N GLN A 35 2.72 26.43 15.46
CA GLN A 35 3.23 25.10 15.17
C GLN A 35 4.74 25.08 15.52
N PRO A 36 5.22 24.15 16.36
CA PRO A 36 6.64 23.97 16.54
C PRO A 36 7.24 23.42 15.24
N GLY A 37 8.04 24.23 14.56
CA GLY A 37 9.03 23.77 13.60
C GLY A 37 8.57 23.62 12.15
N LYS A 38 8.51 24.74 11.42
CA LYS A 38 8.84 24.70 10.00
C LYS A 38 9.87 25.81 9.72
N GLN A 39 11.14 25.45 9.74
CA GLN A 39 12.19 26.29 9.19
C GLN A 39 12.03 26.30 7.67
N ASP A 40 11.19 27.21 7.18
CA ASP A 40 11.10 27.53 5.76
C ASP A 40 12.27 28.46 5.42
N SER A 41 13.48 27.90 5.33
CA SER A 41 14.61 28.61 4.73
C SER A 41 14.46 28.56 3.22
N MET A 42 14.11 29.70 2.63
CA MET A 42 14.21 29.99 1.20
C MET A 42 15.66 29.72 0.74
N GLY A 43 15.92 28.60 0.06
CA GLY A 43 17.26 28.33 -0.47
C GLY A 43 17.52 26.89 -0.87
N SER A 44 17.34 26.59 -2.17
CA SER A 44 17.74 25.34 -2.84
C SER A 44 17.05 24.07 -2.34
N THR A 45 16.28 23.42 -3.23
CA THR A 45 15.65 22.12 -3.02
C THR A 45 16.69 20.99 -2.93
N CYS A 46 17.57 21.06 -1.93
CA CYS A 46 18.35 19.91 -1.50
C CYS A 46 17.42 19.04 -0.65
N THR A 47 16.69 18.15 -1.31
CA THR A 47 16.06 17.02 -0.65
C THR A 47 17.18 16.26 0.07
N GLN A 48 17.32 16.44 1.37
CA GLN A 48 18.39 15.81 2.14
C GLN A 48 18.28 14.30 2.00
N LYS A 49 19.39 13.64 1.67
CA LYS A 49 19.44 12.19 1.58
C LYS A 49 19.77 11.58 2.93
N THR A 50 19.29 10.36 3.14
CA THR A 50 19.62 9.58 4.33
C THR A 50 21.13 9.28 4.37
N SER A 51 21.74 9.00 3.22
CA SER A 51 23.19 8.76 3.08
C SER A 51 24.07 9.99 3.36
N ASP A 52 23.56 11.20 3.19
CA ASP A 52 24.33 12.43 3.48
C ASP A 52 24.54 12.62 4.99
N GLN A 53 23.58 12.18 5.81
CA GLN A 53 23.62 12.36 7.26
C GLN A 53 24.03 11.10 8.03
N TYR A 54 23.73 9.92 7.48
CA TYR A 54 23.97 8.63 8.13
C TYR A 54 24.79 7.70 7.25
N LYS A 55 25.58 6.85 7.90
CA LYS A 55 26.23 5.73 7.21
C LYS A 55 25.17 4.70 6.81
N THR A 56 24.96 4.55 5.50
CA THR A 56 24.03 3.58 4.92
C THR A 56 24.75 2.38 4.33
N PHE A 57 24.04 1.26 4.18
CA PHE A 57 24.54 0.05 3.52
C PHE A 57 23.52 -0.42 2.49
N ASP A 58 23.86 -0.28 1.21
CA ASP A 58 23.05 -0.70 0.05
C ASP A 58 21.56 -0.33 0.19
N LEU A 59 21.32 0.95 0.51
CA LEU A 59 19.97 1.45 0.76
C LEU A 59 19.28 1.76 -0.57
N PRO A 60 18.07 1.22 -0.84
CA PRO A 60 17.34 1.55 -2.06
C PRO A 60 17.10 3.05 -2.20
N GLY A 61 17.19 3.57 -3.43
CA GLY A 61 17.09 5.01 -3.69
C GLY A 61 15.84 5.66 -3.09
N ARG A 62 14.71 4.94 -2.98
CA ARG A 62 13.50 5.44 -2.33
C ARG A 62 13.64 5.69 -0.83
N PHE A 63 14.41 4.87 -0.12
CA PHE A 63 14.69 5.07 1.30
C PHE A 63 15.83 6.08 1.52
N ASP A 64 16.70 6.24 0.53
CA ASP A 64 17.74 7.26 0.55
C ASP A 64 17.18 8.67 0.32
N ASN A 65 16.05 8.79 -0.42
CA ASN A 65 15.42 10.06 -0.75
C ASN A 65 14.03 10.16 -0.07
N PRO A 66 13.94 10.63 1.19
CA PRO A 66 12.66 10.76 1.90
C PRO A 66 11.66 11.69 1.19
N GLY A 67 12.16 12.59 0.33
CA GLY A 67 11.33 13.45 -0.51
C GLY A 67 10.45 12.69 -1.52
N TRP A 68 10.77 11.46 -1.89
CA TRP A 68 9.98 10.65 -2.84
C TRP A 68 8.76 9.95 -2.22
N TRP A 69 8.52 10.15 -0.92
CA TRP A 69 7.36 9.60 -0.23
C TRP A 69 6.18 10.55 -0.37
N ASP A 70 5.20 10.16 -1.16
CA ASP A 70 3.98 10.94 -1.39
C ASP A 70 2.78 10.36 -0.62
N GLY A 71 1.71 11.15 -0.49
CA GLY A 71 0.46 10.73 0.15
C GLY A 71 0.37 11.03 1.66
N TYR A 72 1.45 11.49 2.28
CA TYR A 72 1.42 11.95 3.67
C TYR A 72 0.94 13.40 3.71
N SER A 73 -0.18 13.63 4.38
CA SER A 73 -0.70 14.97 4.60
C SER A 73 -1.78 14.96 5.67
N LYS A 74 -1.86 16.03 6.44
CA LYS A 74 -2.99 16.26 7.32
C LYS A 74 -4.20 16.68 6.50
N LYS A 75 -5.28 15.91 6.57
CA LYS A 75 -6.56 16.31 5.96
C LYS A 75 -7.09 17.56 6.67
N ALA A 76 -7.52 18.55 5.88
CA ALA A 76 -8.20 19.72 6.42
C ALA A 76 -9.61 19.31 6.92
N VAL A 77 -9.76 19.21 8.24
CA VAL A 77 -11.01 18.91 8.92
C VAL A 77 -11.21 19.93 10.05
N ASN A 78 -12.46 20.10 10.48
CA ASN A 78 -12.75 20.93 11.65
C ASN A 78 -12.03 20.34 12.88
N PRO A 79 -11.23 21.14 13.62
CA PRO A 79 -10.54 20.70 14.83
C PRO A 79 -11.45 19.99 15.85
N LEU A 80 -12.72 20.41 15.96
CA LEU A 80 -13.69 19.81 16.89
C LEU A 80 -14.03 18.34 16.56
N TYR A 81 -13.87 17.94 15.29
CA TYR A 81 -14.16 16.59 14.81
C TYR A 81 -12.89 15.81 14.45
N THR A 82 -11.72 16.27 14.91
CA THR A 82 -10.47 15.55 14.70
C THR A 82 -10.42 14.35 15.65
N THR A 83 -10.14 13.17 15.10
CA THR A 83 -9.93 11.94 15.88
C THR A 83 -8.46 11.60 15.92
N THR A 84 -8.02 10.84 16.93
CA THR A 84 -6.64 10.35 17.05
C THR A 84 -6.21 9.47 15.88
N SER A 85 -7.19 8.85 15.18
CA SER A 85 -6.91 8.09 13.96
C SER A 85 -6.47 8.96 12.78
N MET A 86 -6.75 10.27 12.79
CA MET A 86 -6.34 11.20 11.72
C MET A 86 -4.87 11.61 11.82
N ASP A 87 -4.21 11.35 12.95
CA ASP A 87 -2.79 11.62 13.13
C ASP A 87 -1.93 10.60 12.37
N TYR A 88 -2.43 9.37 12.16
CA TYR A 88 -1.75 8.37 11.34
C TYR A 88 -1.65 8.85 9.89
N GLY A 89 -0.43 8.84 9.34
CA GLY A 89 -0.17 9.24 7.95
C GLY A 89 -0.22 10.76 7.70
N ALA A 90 -0.39 11.58 8.74
CA ALA A 90 -0.38 13.04 8.59
C ALA A 90 1.03 13.60 8.29
N GLU A 91 2.06 12.99 8.88
CA GLU A 91 3.45 13.45 8.78
C GLU A 91 4.25 12.65 7.74
N LYS A 92 4.96 13.38 6.86
CA LYS A 92 5.85 12.78 5.86
C LYS A 92 7.14 12.29 6.53
N PRO A 93 7.69 11.14 6.10
CA PRO A 93 8.97 10.69 6.64
C PRO A 93 10.13 11.65 6.34
N ASN A 94 11.10 11.69 7.26
CA ASN A 94 12.37 12.40 7.12
C ASN A 94 13.57 11.42 7.18
N ILE A 95 14.79 11.97 7.05
CA ILE A 95 16.06 11.23 7.12
C ILE A 95 16.27 10.43 8.42
N HIS A 96 15.72 10.88 9.55
CA HIS A 96 15.79 10.23 10.87
C HIS A 96 14.75 9.12 11.04
N THR A 97 13.69 9.13 10.23
CA THR A 97 12.69 8.04 10.18
C THR A 97 13.04 6.98 9.13
N MET A 98 13.89 7.31 8.17
CA MET A 98 14.35 6.37 7.14
C MET A 98 15.30 5.32 7.71
N PRO A 99 15.24 4.05 7.26
CA PRO A 99 16.17 3.03 7.69
C PRO A 99 17.57 3.28 7.11
N THR A 100 18.61 2.91 7.85
CA THR A 100 20.01 2.97 7.38
C THR A 100 20.44 1.71 6.64
N VAL A 101 19.71 0.60 6.84
CA VAL A 101 19.93 -0.70 6.19
C VAL A 101 18.60 -1.30 5.81
N TYR A 102 18.48 -1.79 4.58
CA TYR A 102 17.29 -2.48 4.08
C TYR A 102 17.65 -3.90 3.62
N ARG A 103 17.14 -4.91 4.33
CA ARG A 103 17.39 -6.32 4.00
C ARG A 103 16.18 -6.89 3.27
N THR A 104 16.20 -6.81 1.95
CA THR A 104 15.19 -7.48 1.13
C THR A 104 15.49 -8.97 1.01
N GLN A 105 14.44 -9.79 1.02
CA GLN A 105 14.55 -11.19 0.62
C GLN A 105 14.06 -11.30 -0.82
N SER A 106 14.89 -11.85 -1.71
CA SER A 106 14.52 -12.09 -3.10
C SER A 106 13.82 -13.45 -3.22
N SER A 107 12.56 -13.46 -3.67
CA SER A 107 11.80 -14.69 -3.95
C SER A 107 11.95 -15.20 -5.38
N GLN A 108 12.82 -14.58 -6.19
CA GLN A 108 13.01 -14.90 -7.62
C GLN A 108 13.23 -16.39 -7.86
N PHE A 109 14.04 -17.05 -7.02
CA PHE A 109 14.28 -18.48 -7.12
C PHE A 109 13.00 -19.34 -6.98
N THR A 110 12.11 -18.96 -6.07
CA THR A 110 10.84 -19.66 -5.87
C THR A 110 9.89 -19.42 -7.04
N GLU A 111 9.81 -18.19 -7.55
CA GLU A 111 9.00 -17.83 -8.71
C GLU A 111 9.43 -18.61 -9.96
N ASP A 112 10.73 -18.66 -10.25
CA ASP A 112 11.29 -19.41 -11.39
C ASP A 112 11.02 -20.91 -11.27
N SER A 113 11.09 -21.46 -10.06
CA SER A 113 10.80 -22.88 -9.81
C SER A 113 9.32 -23.26 -10.01
N THR A 114 8.41 -22.28 -9.99
CA THR A 114 6.96 -22.50 -10.19
C THR A 114 6.51 -22.38 -11.65
N HIS A 115 7.44 -22.33 -12.61
CA HIS A 115 7.09 -22.25 -14.02
C HIS A 115 6.24 -23.45 -14.50
N PRO A 116 5.08 -23.23 -15.15
CA PRO A 116 4.06 -24.26 -15.43
C PRO A 116 4.48 -25.35 -16.44
N LEU A 117 5.67 -25.24 -17.06
CA LEU A 117 6.17 -26.21 -18.04
C LEU A 117 6.37 -27.62 -17.47
N THR A 118 6.62 -27.74 -16.17
CA THR A 118 6.74 -29.07 -15.53
C THR A 118 5.41 -29.82 -15.44
N LYS A 119 4.27 -29.11 -15.41
CA LYS A 119 2.93 -29.74 -15.42
C LYS A 119 2.43 -30.12 -16.82
N GLN A 120 2.75 -29.33 -17.83
CA GLN A 120 2.33 -29.59 -19.22
C GLN A 120 2.91 -30.91 -19.77
N ASN A 121 4.18 -31.19 -19.48
CA ASN A 121 4.86 -32.40 -19.96
C ASN A 121 4.26 -33.70 -19.41
N ALA A 122 3.71 -33.68 -18.19
CA ALA A 122 3.08 -34.86 -17.59
C ALA A 122 1.74 -35.21 -18.25
N MET A 123 0.89 -34.22 -18.58
CA MET A 123 -0.40 -34.48 -19.22
C MET A 123 -0.27 -34.96 -20.67
N ILE A 124 0.73 -34.49 -21.42
CA ILE A 124 0.93 -34.89 -22.82
C ILE A 124 1.32 -36.38 -22.94
N VAL A 125 2.17 -36.88 -22.02
CA VAL A 125 2.62 -38.29 -22.04
C VAL A 125 1.48 -39.27 -21.70
N VAL A 126 0.59 -38.91 -20.78
CA VAL A 126 -0.56 -39.77 -20.40
C VAL A 126 -1.52 -39.94 -21.58
N ASN A 127 -1.80 -38.86 -22.31
CA ASN A 127 -2.70 -38.90 -23.46
C ASN A 127 -2.15 -39.83 -24.56
N ASN A 128 -0.85 -39.75 -24.88
CA ASN A 128 -0.24 -40.61 -25.89
C ASN A 128 -0.25 -42.10 -25.51
N LYS A 129 -0.07 -42.44 -24.23
CA LYS A 129 -0.18 -43.84 -23.78
C LYS A 129 -1.59 -44.39 -24.00
N LEU A 130 -2.63 -43.64 -23.63
CA LEU A 130 -4.03 -44.09 -23.79
C LEU A 130 -4.42 -44.28 -25.26
N TYR A 131 -4.01 -43.37 -26.15
CA TYR A 131 -4.28 -43.51 -27.59
C TYR A 131 -3.68 -44.79 -28.19
N ILE A 132 -2.46 -45.16 -27.77
CA ILE A 132 -1.81 -46.39 -28.25
C ILE A 132 -2.56 -47.64 -27.78
N TYR A 133 -3.05 -47.67 -26.52
CA TYR A 133 -3.82 -48.82 -26.01
C TYR A 133 -5.17 -48.98 -26.72
N LEU A 134 -5.89 -47.89 -26.95
CA LEU A 134 -7.18 -47.92 -27.64
C LEU A 134 -7.04 -48.37 -29.10
N PHE A 135 -5.97 -47.92 -29.79
CA PHE A 135 -5.67 -48.35 -31.15
C PHE A 135 -5.36 -49.87 -31.23
N TYR A 136 -4.60 -50.40 -30.28
CA TYR A 136 -4.27 -51.82 -30.24
C TYR A 136 -5.49 -52.72 -30.02
N ILE A 137 -6.39 -52.34 -29.09
CA ILE A 137 -7.63 -53.08 -28.83
C ILE A 137 -8.54 -53.08 -30.07
N GLY A 138 -8.66 -51.93 -30.75
CA GLY A 138 -9.43 -51.81 -31.98
C GLY A 138 -8.90 -52.70 -33.11
N LEU A 139 -7.58 -52.74 -33.29
CA LEU A 139 -6.93 -53.59 -34.30
C LEU A 139 -7.13 -55.08 -34.03
N GLN A 140 -7.01 -55.51 -32.77
CA GLN A 140 -7.25 -56.90 -32.36
C GLN A 140 -8.69 -57.35 -32.60
N HIS A 141 -9.68 -56.53 -32.23
CA HIS A 141 -11.09 -56.87 -32.40
C HIS A 141 -11.50 -56.97 -33.87
N SER A 142 -10.98 -56.07 -34.72
CA SER A 142 -11.21 -56.12 -36.17
C SER A 142 -10.62 -57.38 -36.81
N LEU A 143 -9.39 -57.77 -36.44
CA LEU A 143 -8.76 -59.01 -36.90
C LEU A 143 -9.55 -60.25 -36.46
N LEU A 144 -10.03 -60.28 -35.22
CA LEU A 144 -10.82 -61.41 -34.69
C LEU A 144 -12.16 -61.53 -35.43
N LEU A 145 -12.87 -60.42 -35.64
CA LEU A 145 -14.09 -60.40 -36.45
C LEU A 145 -13.84 -60.88 -37.87
N TYR A 146 -12.73 -60.49 -38.50
CA TYR A 146 -12.36 -60.95 -39.84
C TYR A 146 -12.18 -62.47 -39.87
N ILE A 147 -11.39 -63.05 -38.95
CA ILE A 147 -11.15 -64.49 -38.87
C ILE A 147 -12.47 -65.27 -38.65
N LEU A 148 -13.39 -64.76 -37.83
CA LEU A 148 -14.68 -65.40 -37.59
C LEU A 148 -15.68 -65.25 -38.75
N LEU A 149 -15.58 -64.21 -39.58
CA LEU A 149 -16.46 -63.99 -40.74
C LEU A 149 -15.98 -64.70 -42.01
N LEU A 150 -14.67 -64.99 -42.14
CA LEU A 150 -14.11 -65.74 -43.27
C LEU A 150 -14.81 -67.09 -43.57
N PRO A 151 -15.10 -67.97 -42.58
CA PRO A 151 -15.72 -69.28 -42.87
C PRO A 151 -17.18 -69.19 -43.34
N SER A 152 -17.89 -68.09 -43.07
CA SER A 152 -19.29 -67.90 -43.49
C SER A 152 -19.43 -67.40 -44.93
N ILE A 153 -18.35 -66.94 -45.56
CA ILE A 153 -18.34 -66.39 -46.92
C ILE A 153 -17.90 -67.46 -47.95
N ILE A 154 -17.24 -68.54 -47.48
CA ILE A 154 -16.63 -69.57 -48.34
C ILE A 154 -17.52 -70.83 -48.47
N TYR A 155 -18.62 -70.94 -47.70
CA TYR A 155 -19.62 -72.01 -47.80
C TYR A 155 -20.91 -71.52 -48.46
#